data_AF-A0A8C5RHY8-F1
#
_entry.id   AF-A0A8C5RHY8-F1
#
_cell.length_a   1.000
_cell.length_b   1.000
_cell.length_c   1.000
_cell.angle_alpha   90.00
_cell.angle_beta   90.00
_cell.angle_gamma   90.00
#
_symmetry.space_group_name_H-M   'P 1'
#
loop_
_entity.id
_entity.type
_entity.pdbx_description
1 polymer ?
#
loop_
_entity_poly.entity_id
_entity_poly.type
_entity_poly.pdbx_seq_one_letter_code
_entity_poly.pdbx_strand_id
1 'polypeptide(L)'
;MSHLKNVEARILQCLQNRFVARYVPLPNQAKIWTISLTPQWGKGRTPLVMVHGFGGGIGLWILNLDSLSHHRPLHAFDLLGFGRSSRPPFPHDAQGAEEAFVSSIEAWRKEMGIPNMILLGHSLGGFLAASYSLQYPER
;
A
#
# COMPACT_ATOMS: atom_id res chain seq x y z
N MET A 1 -4.01 -14.32 -14.85
CA MET A 1 -3.95 -12.89 -14.44
C MET A 1 -5.22 -12.08 -14.77
N SER A 2 -6.15 -12.55 -15.62
CA SER A 2 -7.38 -11.80 -15.99
C SER A 2 -8.43 -11.70 -14.87
N HIS A 3 -8.68 -12.78 -14.12
CA HIS A 3 -9.76 -12.79 -13.11
C HIS A 3 -9.56 -11.81 -11.95
N LEU A 4 -8.36 -11.75 -11.38
CA LEU A 4 -8.07 -10.82 -10.27
C LEU A 4 -8.25 -9.36 -10.68
N LYS A 5 -7.75 -8.98 -11.87
CA LYS A 5 -7.92 -7.63 -12.41
C LYS A 5 -9.39 -7.28 -12.63
N ASN A 6 -10.19 -8.22 -13.12
CA ASN A 6 -11.62 -8.02 -13.36
C ASN A 6 -12.40 -7.89 -12.04
N VAL A 7 -12.11 -8.73 -11.05
CA VAL A 7 -12.75 -8.65 -9.73
C VAL A 7 -12.40 -7.35 -9.05
N GLU A 8 -11.12 -6.96 -9.03
CA GLU A 8 -10.71 -5.69 -8.45
C GLU A 8 -11.36 -4.50 -9.17
N ALA A 9 -11.42 -4.50 -10.50
CA ALA A 9 -12.09 -3.45 -11.26
C ALA A 9 -13.57 -3.30 -10.86
N ARG A 10 -14.28 -4.40 -10.60
CA ARG A 10 -15.67 -4.38 -10.10
C ARG A 10 -15.76 -3.84 -8.68
N ILE A 11 -14.83 -4.21 -7.80
CA ILE A 11 -14.79 -3.71 -6.42
C ILE A 11 -14.53 -2.19 -6.41
N LEU A 12 -13.62 -1.71 -7.26
CA LEU A 12 -13.27 -0.29 -7.38
C LEU A 12 -14.38 0.59 -7.94
N GLN A 13 -15.38 0.03 -8.62
CA GLN A 13 -16.57 0.77 -9.05
C GLN A 13 -17.42 1.28 -7.88
N CYS A 14 -17.22 0.75 -6.67
CA CYS A 14 -17.89 1.25 -5.48
C CYS A 14 -17.37 2.64 -5.05
N LEU A 15 -16.16 3.04 -5.47
CA LEU A 15 -15.58 4.31 -5.08
C LEU A 15 -16.26 5.47 -5.79
N GLN A 16 -16.66 6.45 -5.00
CA GLN A 16 -17.24 7.70 -5.48
C GLN A 16 -16.16 8.75 -5.74
N ASN A 17 -15.06 8.72 -4.98
CA ASN A 17 -13.98 9.68 -5.14
C ASN A 17 -13.05 9.28 -6.30
N ARG A 18 -12.54 10.30 -7.00
CA ARG A 18 -11.54 10.09 -8.04
C ARG A 18 -10.26 9.49 -7.45
N PHE A 19 -9.82 8.40 -8.04
CA PHE A 19 -8.58 7.73 -7.68
C PHE A 19 -7.66 7.54 -8.89
N VAL A 20 -6.39 7.29 -8.62
CA VAL A 20 -5.39 6.86 -9.60
C VAL A 20 -4.88 5.49 -9.18
N ALA A 21 -4.95 4.52 -10.09
CA ALA A 21 -4.41 3.19 -9.87
C ALA A 21 -3.21 2.96 -10.81
N ARG A 22 -2.06 2.59 -10.26
CA ARG A 22 -0.83 2.39 -11.04
C ARG A 22 0.09 1.38 -10.39
N TYR A 23 1.02 0.86 -11.20
CA TYR A 23 2.20 0.17 -10.68
C TYR A 23 3.27 1.18 -10.30
N VAL A 24 3.83 1.03 -9.11
CA VAL A 24 5.02 1.73 -8.65
C VAL A 24 6.20 0.76 -8.81
N PRO A 25 7.18 1.04 -9.69
CA PRO A 25 8.35 0.20 -9.83
C PRO A 25 9.24 0.34 -8.59
N LEU A 26 9.88 -0.75 -8.20
CA LEU A 26 10.92 -0.77 -7.18
C LEU A 26 12.30 -0.96 -7.83
N PRO A 27 13.41 -0.61 -7.15
CA PRO A 27 14.76 -0.77 -7.68
C PRO A 27 15.11 -2.19 -8.14
N ASN A 28 14.50 -3.22 -7.53
CA ASN A 28 14.69 -4.63 -7.88
C ASN A 28 13.78 -5.11 -9.03
N GLN A 29 13.21 -4.19 -9.82
CA GLN A 29 12.27 -4.45 -10.92
C GLN A 29 10.90 -5.02 -10.50
N ALA A 30 10.69 -5.34 -9.22
CA ALA A 30 9.36 -5.64 -8.70
C ALA A 30 8.47 -4.41 -8.82
N LYS A 31 7.15 -4.64 -8.87
CA LYS A 31 6.17 -3.57 -8.98
C LYS A 31 5.12 -3.74 -7.89
N ILE A 32 4.85 -2.65 -7.19
CA ILE A 32 3.77 -2.57 -6.20
C ILE A 32 2.54 -1.97 -6.86
N TRP A 33 1.42 -2.68 -6.81
CA TRP A 33 0.13 -2.15 -7.25
C TRP A 33 -0.39 -1.17 -6.19
N THR A 34 -0.76 0.04 -6.61
CA THR A 34 -1.09 1.14 -5.70
C THR A 34 -2.30 1.90 -6.20
N ILE A 35 -3.18 2.27 -5.27
CA ILE A 35 -4.27 3.21 -5.47
C ILE A 35 -4.04 4.44 -4.62
N SER A 36 -4.21 5.61 -5.24
CA SER A 36 -4.06 6.91 -4.62
C SER A 36 -5.34 7.72 -4.76
N LEU A 37 -5.83 8.26 -3.65
CA LEU A 37 -6.92 9.22 -3.59
C LEU A 37 -6.36 10.50 -3.00
N THR A 38 -6.42 11.60 -3.74
CA THR A 38 -5.85 12.88 -3.28
C THR A 38 -6.88 13.98 -3.48
N PRO A 39 -7.51 14.50 -2.42
CA PRO A 39 -8.43 15.62 -2.55
C PRO A 39 -7.63 16.86 -2.96
N GLN A 40 -8.26 17.75 -3.75
CA GLN A 40 -7.58 18.95 -4.28
C GLN A 40 -7.00 19.83 -3.16
N TRP A 41 -7.71 19.93 -2.03
CA TRP A 41 -7.36 20.73 -0.87
C TRP A 41 -6.49 19.99 0.17
N GLY A 42 -6.27 18.68 0.01
CA GLY A 42 -5.41 17.90 0.93
C GLY A 42 -3.93 17.98 0.61
N LYS A 43 -3.54 18.72 -0.44
CA LYS A 43 -2.14 18.94 -0.78
C LYS A 43 -1.42 19.60 0.40
N GLY A 44 -0.35 18.97 0.88
CA GLY A 44 0.44 19.43 2.04
C GLY A 44 0.08 18.79 3.38
N ARG A 45 -0.98 17.96 3.47
CA ARG A 45 -1.25 17.17 4.68
C ARG A 45 -0.48 15.85 4.64
N THR A 46 -0.06 15.36 5.81
CA THR A 46 0.57 14.04 5.94
C THR A 46 -0.36 12.96 5.38
N PRO A 47 0.08 12.19 4.36
CA PRO A 47 -0.72 11.15 3.74
C PRO A 47 -1.00 9.99 4.72
N LEU A 48 -2.15 9.35 4.54
CA LEU A 48 -2.45 8.05 5.14
C LEU A 48 -2.02 6.95 4.17
N VAL A 49 -1.24 6.00 4.64
CA VAL A 49 -0.79 4.82 3.89
C VAL A 49 -1.37 3.57 4.54
N MET A 50 -2.11 2.78 3.78
CA MET A 50 -2.89 1.64 4.28
C MET A 50 -2.28 0.31 3.83
N VAL A 51 -1.87 -0.52 4.78
CA VAL A 51 -1.21 -1.82 4.58
C VAL A 51 -2.16 -2.95 4.97
N HIS A 52 -2.56 -3.76 3.99
CA HIS A 52 -3.47 -4.88 4.22
C HIS A 52 -2.80 -6.05 4.97
N GLY A 53 -3.61 -7.00 5.45
CA GLY A 53 -3.16 -8.22 6.14
C GLY A 53 -2.79 -9.38 5.19
N PHE A 54 -2.36 -10.50 5.78
CA PHE A 54 -1.98 -11.71 5.04
C PHE A 54 -3.12 -12.23 4.15
N GLY A 55 -2.79 -12.60 2.91
CA GLY A 55 -3.76 -13.08 1.92
C GLY A 55 -4.68 -12.00 1.34
N GLY A 56 -4.54 -10.75 1.79
CA GLY A 56 -5.37 -9.62 1.38
C GLY A 56 -4.88 -8.89 0.14
N GLY A 57 -5.45 -7.70 -0.04
CA GLY A 57 -5.11 -6.72 -1.05
C GLY A 57 -5.85 -5.41 -0.79
N ILE A 58 -5.74 -4.44 -1.69
CA ILE A 58 -6.40 -3.13 -1.58
C ILE A 58 -7.92 -3.24 -1.39
N GLY A 59 -8.54 -4.30 -1.91
CA GLY A 59 -9.96 -4.58 -1.74
C GLY A 59 -10.43 -4.62 -0.27
N LEU A 60 -9.54 -4.90 0.69
CA LEU A 60 -9.83 -4.82 2.12
C LEU A 60 -10.34 -3.43 2.54
N TRP A 61 -9.85 -2.38 1.89
CA TRP A 61 -10.08 -0.99 2.29
C TRP A 61 -11.24 -0.31 1.57
N ILE A 62 -11.89 -0.99 0.63
CA ILE A 62 -12.76 -0.33 -0.35
C ILE A 62 -13.84 0.58 0.28
N LEU A 63 -14.44 0.14 1.39
CA LEU A 63 -15.48 0.89 2.10
C LEU A 63 -14.93 2.02 2.99
N ASN A 64 -13.62 2.07 3.19
CA ASN A 64 -12.94 3.10 3.97
C ASN A 64 -12.36 4.23 3.09
N LEU A 65 -11.95 3.90 1.85
CA LEU A 65 -11.16 4.80 1.00
C LEU A 65 -11.83 6.16 0.79
N ASP A 66 -13.12 6.19 0.41
CA ASP A 66 -13.81 7.45 0.12
C ASP A 66 -13.86 8.37 1.35
N SER A 67 -14.37 7.86 2.47
CA SER A 67 -14.51 8.63 3.72
C SER A 67 -13.16 9.15 4.22
N LEU A 68 -12.14 8.29 4.28
CA LEU A 68 -10.82 8.66 4.78
C LEU A 68 -10.08 9.62 3.83
N SER A 69 -10.24 9.46 2.52
CA SER A 69 -9.61 10.31 1.51
C SER A 69 -10.13 11.74 1.50
N HIS A 70 -11.27 12.03 2.15
CA HIS A 70 -11.71 13.40 2.31
C HIS A 70 -10.69 14.19 3.11
N HIS A 71 -10.17 13.67 4.21
CA HIS A 71 -9.40 14.50 5.15
C HIS A 71 -7.95 14.79 4.73
N ARG A 72 -7.34 13.92 3.92
CA ARG A 72 -5.90 13.94 3.58
C ARG A 72 -5.63 13.07 2.35
N PRO A 73 -4.45 13.20 1.71
CA PRO A 73 -4.04 12.24 0.68
C PRO A 73 -4.00 10.83 1.27
N LEU A 74 -4.45 9.85 0.50
CA LEU A 74 -4.55 8.47 0.91
C LEU A 74 -3.92 7.57 -0.15
N HIS A 75 -3.11 6.61 0.30
CA HIS A 75 -2.54 5.57 -0.53
C HIS A 75 -2.84 4.19 0.07
N ALA A 76 -3.26 3.25 -0.76
CA ALA A 76 -3.36 1.84 -0.41
C ALA A 76 -2.59 1.04 -1.46
N PHE A 77 -1.88 0.00 -1.04
CA PHE A 77 -1.11 -0.82 -1.96
C PHE A 77 -1.20 -2.30 -1.60
N ASP A 78 -0.95 -3.15 -2.60
CA ASP A 78 -0.79 -4.58 -2.40
C ASP A 78 0.65 -4.88 -1.98
N LEU A 79 0.85 -5.54 -0.84
CA LEU A 79 2.17 -6.05 -0.43
C LEU A 79 2.76 -6.96 -1.52
N LEU A 80 4.09 -6.97 -1.66
CA LEU A 80 4.76 -7.97 -2.52
C LEU A 80 4.33 -9.38 -2.13
N GLY A 81 4.14 -10.27 -3.11
CA GLY A 81 3.57 -11.60 -2.87
C GLY A 81 2.04 -11.65 -2.94
N PHE A 82 1.35 -10.51 -2.77
CA PHE A 82 -0.11 -10.44 -2.67
C PHE A 82 -0.75 -9.63 -3.79
N GLY A 83 -2.07 -9.78 -3.91
CA GLY A 83 -2.91 -9.05 -4.86
C GLY A 83 -2.31 -8.98 -6.27
N ARG A 84 -2.24 -7.76 -6.80
CA ARG A 84 -1.74 -7.45 -8.14
C ARG A 84 -0.26 -7.09 -8.17
N SER A 85 0.40 -7.00 -7.02
CA SER A 85 1.84 -6.75 -6.91
C SER A 85 2.67 -7.94 -7.40
N SER A 86 3.95 -7.66 -7.70
CA SER A 86 4.92 -8.68 -8.03
C SER A 86 5.07 -9.72 -6.91
N ARG A 87 5.43 -10.95 -7.29
CA ARG A 87 5.69 -12.07 -6.37
C ARG A 87 7.15 -12.52 -6.49
N PRO A 88 8.12 -11.69 -6.06
CA PRO A 88 9.51 -12.12 -6.03
C PRO A 88 9.69 -13.25 -5.01
N PRO A 89 10.79 -14.02 -5.09
CA PRO A 89 11.19 -14.91 -4.00
C PRO A 89 11.34 -14.13 -2.69
N PHE A 90 10.85 -14.70 -1.60
CA PHE A 90 11.07 -14.21 -0.25
C PHE A 90 12.05 -15.15 0.48
N PRO A 91 12.83 -14.64 1.46
CA PRO A 91 13.58 -15.50 2.37
C PRO A 91 12.66 -16.50 3.08
N HIS A 92 13.21 -17.68 3.39
CA HIS A 92 12.46 -18.77 4.02
C HIS A 92 12.39 -18.66 5.55
N ASP A 93 13.23 -17.82 6.15
CA ASP A 93 13.18 -17.51 7.57
C ASP A 93 12.30 -16.29 7.85
N ALA A 94 11.74 -16.24 9.06
CA ALA A 94 10.77 -15.21 9.45
C ALA A 94 11.37 -13.80 9.43
N GLN A 95 12.62 -13.65 9.89
CA GLN A 95 13.28 -12.35 9.96
C GLN A 95 13.57 -11.79 8.57
N GLY A 96 14.16 -12.59 7.68
CA GLY A 96 14.42 -12.18 6.30
C GLY A 96 13.13 -11.87 5.54
N ALA A 97 12.04 -12.60 5.80
CA ALA A 97 10.74 -12.30 5.21
C ALA A 97 10.19 -10.94 5.68
N GLU A 98 10.27 -10.67 6.99
CA GLU A 98 9.89 -9.37 7.56
C GLU A 98 10.71 -8.23 6.98
N GLU A 99 12.05 -8.36 6.94
CA GLU A 99 12.95 -7.37 6.36
C GLU A 99 12.64 -7.12 4.88
N ALA A 100 12.32 -8.17 4.11
CA ALA A 100 11.91 -8.04 2.71
C ALA A 100 10.59 -7.25 2.57
N PHE A 101 9.62 -7.48 3.44
CA PHE A 101 8.38 -6.69 3.45
C PHE A 101 8.67 -5.23 3.82
N VAL A 102 9.34 -4.97 4.93
CA VAL A 102 9.59 -3.61 5.45
C VAL A 102 10.43 -2.79 4.48
N SER A 103 11.50 -3.36 3.91
CA SER A 103 12.31 -2.69 2.89
C SER A 103 11.53 -2.41 1.61
N SER A 104 10.58 -3.26 1.23
CA SER A 104 9.70 -3.00 0.09
C SER A 104 8.75 -1.82 0.32
N ILE A 105 8.25 -1.65 1.56
CA ILE A 105 7.43 -0.49 1.96
C ILE A 105 8.27 0.78 1.89
N GLU A 106 9.52 0.73 2.38
CA GLU A 106 10.43 1.88 2.32
C GLU A 106 10.80 2.27 0.88
N ALA A 107 11.12 1.28 0.04
CA ALA A 107 11.40 1.51 -1.38
C ALA A 107 10.17 2.14 -2.07
N TRP A 108 8.97 1.62 -1.81
CA TRP A 108 7.74 2.19 -2.34
C TRP A 108 7.50 3.63 -1.87
N ARG A 109 7.72 3.93 -0.58
CA ARG A 109 7.57 5.28 -0.04
C ARG A 109 8.47 6.27 -0.76
N LYS A 110 9.74 5.90 -0.99
CA LYS A 110 10.72 6.71 -1.74
C LYS A 110 10.27 6.95 -3.17
N GLU A 111 9.84 5.91 -3.89
CA GLU A 111 9.36 5.99 -5.28
C GLU A 111 8.04 6.77 -5.41
N MET A 112 7.24 6.80 -4.35
CA MET A 112 6.06 7.66 -4.26
C MET A 112 6.39 9.12 -3.91
N GLY A 113 7.63 9.42 -3.53
CA GLY A 113 8.06 10.76 -3.13
C GLY A 113 7.41 11.23 -1.82
N ILE A 114 7.05 10.32 -0.92
CA ILE A 114 6.35 10.63 0.33
C ILE A 114 7.39 10.88 1.44
N PRO A 115 7.57 12.11 1.95
CA PRO A 115 8.58 12.38 2.96
C PRO A 115 8.24 11.78 4.32
N ASN A 116 6.98 11.95 4.77
CA ASN A 116 6.45 11.43 6.02
C ASN A 116 5.05 10.84 5.79
N MET A 117 4.63 9.83 6.57
CA MET A 117 3.31 9.23 6.44
C MET A 117 2.68 8.82 7.78
N ILE A 118 1.35 8.72 7.79
CA ILE A 118 0.63 7.93 8.80
C ILE A 118 0.50 6.52 8.24
N LEU A 119 1.17 5.56 8.84
CA LEU A 119 1.11 4.16 8.42
C LEU A 119 0.03 3.41 9.21
N LEU A 120 -1.04 3.02 8.52
CA LEU A 120 -2.15 2.25 9.07
C LEU A 120 -2.05 0.82 8.56
N GLY A 121 -1.99 -0.14 9.48
CA GLY A 121 -1.89 -1.55 9.17
C GLY A 121 -2.99 -2.39 9.80
N HIS A 122 -3.47 -3.42 9.09
CA HIS A 122 -4.39 -4.42 9.63
C HIS A 122 -3.74 -5.81 9.65
N SER A 123 -3.84 -6.53 10.78
CA SER A 123 -3.27 -7.87 10.95
C SER A 123 -1.76 -7.90 10.62
N LEU A 124 -1.31 -8.70 9.65
CA LEU A 124 0.08 -8.67 9.15
C LEU A 124 0.52 -7.25 8.79
N GLY A 125 -0.34 -6.44 8.17
CA GLY A 125 -0.03 -5.05 7.86
C GLY A 125 0.21 -4.20 9.12
N GLY A 126 -0.46 -4.52 10.23
CA GLY A 126 -0.24 -3.86 11.53
C GLY A 126 1.10 -4.24 12.15
N PHE A 127 1.46 -5.52 12.07
CA PHE A 127 2.80 -6.00 12.45
C PHE A 127 3.89 -5.30 11.63
N LEU A 128 3.74 -5.28 10.29
CA LEU A 128 4.69 -4.63 9.39
C LEU A 128 4.74 -3.11 9.60
N ALA A 129 3.63 -2.47 9.95
CA ALA A 129 3.62 -1.05 10.26
C ALA A 129 4.45 -0.75 11.52
N ALA A 130 4.30 -1.55 12.58
CA ALA A 130 5.10 -1.41 13.79
C ALA A 130 6.60 -1.66 13.51
N SER A 131 6.94 -2.73 12.79
CA SER A 131 8.32 -3.03 12.41
C SER A 131 8.94 -1.93 11.55
N TYR A 132 8.18 -1.42 10.57
CA TYR A 132 8.61 -0.28 9.75
C TYR A 132 8.91 0.95 10.62
N SER A 133 8.04 1.31 11.56
CA SER A 133 8.26 2.46 12.45
C SER A 133 9.46 2.29 13.37
N LEU A 134 9.79 1.07 13.79
CA LEU A 134 11.02 0.80 14.56
C LEU A 134 12.28 0.96 13.72
N GLN A 135 12.25 0.55 12.45
CA GLN A 135 13.40 0.64 11.54
C GLN A 135 13.57 2.05 10.95
N TYR A 136 12.49 2.80 10.77
CA TYR A 136 12.47 4.13 10.15
C TYR A 136 11.67 5.13 10.99
N PRO A 137 12.11 5.46 12.23
CA PRO A 137 11.32 6.27 13.17
C PRO A 137 11.10 7.73 12.74
N GLU A 138 11.90 8.23 11.80
CA GLU A 138 11.84 9.61 11.28
C GLU A 138 11.01 9.75 9.99
N ARG A 139 10.19 8.74 9.64
CA ARG A 139 9.43 8.64 8.37
C ARG A 139 7.93 8.44 8.59
#